data_AF-A0A533WNY0-F1
#
_entry.id   AF-A0A533WNY0-F1
#
_cell.length_a   1.000
_cell.length_b   1.000
_cell.length_c   1.000
_cell.angle_alpha   90.00
_cell.angle_beta   90.00
_cell.angle_gamma   90.00
#
_symmetry.space_group_name_H-M   'P 1'
#
loop_
_entity.id
_entity.type
_entity.pdbx_description
1 polymer ?
#
loop_
_entity_poly.entity_id
_entity_poly.type
_entity_poly.pdbx_seq_one_letter_code
_entity_poly.pdbx_strand_id
1 'polypeptide(L)'
;MPTGIDTDKGGNKPRGSAAIRASMILLLLSSTGILTSQAFGMGDAPGTCPNRYDSVIAQMSISNGTKIFNPLGHPGITFGQPGITFRAETHSGYSLSMTLHTANQSSNGNKDTGTTWYSENTFGFGNGHCVNDVGPNYDSTQNFSFTWNYVSSGPPHSQSVLWYTFGGNDVSYAVEWYEQEAGPPPSTTSHLTVNSKDISGNPIYGYYTVLFQNGGAIDTGFTPATFSTTSGQTYTVQVQDYGSYFFDHWSDNGSTNRDRSFTAASSQLTFTAVYRNERSPPPPPPPQSGTAAFNIKTVDSNGNEIYGYYTTLWQGTNLVKEGFSPVSFTVKAGSGQSYAVTVADYSNYYFDHWSDGNKSRFLSFVPESGQTISLTAVYRTS
;
A
#
# COMPACT_ATOMS: atom_id res chain seq x y z
N MET A 1 60.63 85.39 15.25
CA MET A 1 59.80 85.78 16.41
C MET A 1 58.54 86.46 15.89
N PRO A 2 57.36 86.29 16.48
CA PRO A 2 56.90 85.16 17.30
C PRO A 2 55.42 84.75 17.00
N THR A 3 55.01 83.59 17.55
CA THR A 3 53.71 83.28 18.23
C THR A 3 52.39 83.73 17.59
N GLY A 4 51.35 82.93 17.34
CA GLY A 4 50.88 81.69 17.98
C GLY A 4 49.53 81.91 18.69
N ILE A 5 48.61 80.92 18.57
CA ILE A 5 47.41 80.64 19.40
C ILE A 5 46.12 81.42 18.99
N ASP A 6 44.89 80.91 18.89
CA ASP A 6 44.19 79.60 18.92
C ASP A 6 42.69 79.94 18.72
N THR A 7 41.90 79.29 17.88
CA THR A 7 40.77 78.38 18.20
C THR A 7 39.83 78.44 16.97
N ASP A 8 39.25 77.36 16.45
CA ASP A 8 38.00 76.82 16.98
C ASP A 8 37.74 75.38 16.50
N LYS A 9 37.00 74.63 17.31
CA LYS A 9 36.73 73.20 17.25
C LYS A 9 35.47 72.87 16.43
N GLY A 10 35.48 71.67 15.87
CA GLY A 10 34.30 70.84 15.58
C GLY A 10 33.88 70.89 14.11
N GLY A 11 33.69 69.80 13.37
CA GLY A 11 33.68 68.37 13.68
C GLY A 11 33.16 67.62 12.45
N ASN A 12 33.70 66.43 12.24
CA ASN A 12 33.32 65.35 11.30
C ASN A 12 33.60 65.45 9.78
N LYS A 13 34.71 64.78 9.46
CA LYS A 13 35.23 64.16 8.22
C LYS A 13 34.58 62.75 8.00
N PRO A 14 34.96 61.91 7.01
CA PRO A 14 35.82 62.14 5.82
C PRO A 14 35.35 61.45 4.50
N ARG A 15 35.97 61.79 3.36
CA ARG A 15 36.35 60.79 2.33
C ARG A 15 37.33 61.32 1.28
N GLY A 16 38.31 60.47 0.96
CA GLY A 16 39.11 60.44 -0.28
C GLY A 16 40.40 61.26 -0.25
N SER A 17 41.50 60.85 -0.87
CA SER A 17 41.94 59.60 -1.50
C SER A 17 43.38 59.88 -1.95
N ALA A 18 44.37 59.06 -1.57
CA ALA A 18 45.66 58.94 -2.26
C ALA A 18 46.56 57.93 -1.53
N ALA A 19 46.86 56.80 -2.16
CA ALA A 19 48.16 56.14 -1.98
C ALA A 19 48.40 55.18 -3.14
N ILE A 20 49.44 55.51 -3.90
CA ILE A 20 50.00 54.80 -5.05
C ILE A 20 51.16 53.92 -4.53
N ARG A 21 51.27 52.71 -5.08
CA ARG A 21 52.46 51.80 -5.11
C ARG A 21 52.85 51.07 -3.81
N ALA A 22 52.27 49.87 -3.62
CA ALA A 22 52.93 48.73 -2.98
C ALA A 22 52.17 47.41 -3.31
N SER A 23 52.21 46.92 -4.56
CA SER A 23 51.56 45.64 -4.94
C SER A 23 52.20 44.97 -6.16
N MET A 24 53.52 44.87 -6.18
CA MET A 24 54.26 43.96 -7.06
C MET A 24 55.17 43.18 -6.11
N ILE A 25 55.13 41.84 -6.16
CA ILE A 25 55.64 40.91 -5.13
C ILE A 25 54.59 40.55 -4.05
N LEU A 26 53.38 40.20 -4.49
CA LEU A 26 52.50 39.25 -3.78
C LEU A 26 51.52 38.54 -4.75
N LEU A 27 51.96 38.31 -5.98
CA LEU A 27 51.18 37.65 -7.05
C LEU A 27 51.88 36.40 -7.63
N LEU A 28 52.95 35.95 -6.99
CA LEU A 28 53.69 34.73 -7.32
C LEU A 28 53.63 33.65 -6.22
N LEU A 29 52.76 33.84 -5.20
CA LEU A 29 52.46 32.83 -4.17
C LEU A 29 50.98 32.45 -4.09
N SER A 30 50.14 32.82 -5.07
CA SER A 30 48.79 32.27 -5.22
C SER A 30 48.74 30.98 -6.05
N SER A 31 49.89 30.46 -6.50
CA SER A 31 50.03 29.22 -7.27
C SER A 31 50.16 27.94 -6.42
N THR A 32 50.05 28.02 -5.10
CA THR A 32 50.04 26.85 -4.20
C THR A 32 49.00 27.03 -3.10
N GLY A 33 47.72 26.98 -3.45
CA GLY A 33 46.63 27.20 -2.49
C GLY A 33 45.22 26.88 -2.94
N ILE A 34 45.03 26.14 -4.04
CA ILE A 34 43.73 25.55 -4.39
C ILE A 34 43.93 24.04 -4.44
N LEU A 35 44.02 23.43 -3.26
CA LEU A 35 43.78 22.00 -3.11
C LEU A 35 42.40 21.85 -2.49
N THR A 36 41.49 21.30 -3.29
CA THR A 36 40.15 20.79 -2.93
C THR A 36 39.06 21.84 -2.68
N SER A 37 38.80 22.71 -3.66
CA SER A 37 37.40 23.01 -3.95
C SER A 37 36.87 21.88 -4.83
N GLN A 38 35.69 21.35 -4.52
CA GLN A 38 35.00 20.44 -5.44
C GLN A 38 34.67 21.26 -6.70
N ALA A 39 35.54 21.15 -7.71
CA ALA A 39 35.24 21.66 -9.03
C ALA A 39 34.06 20.84 -9.53
N PHE A 40 32.88 21.45 -9.60
CA PHE A 40 31.83 20.97 -10.50
C PHE A 40 32.47 20.98 -11.89
N GLY A 41 32.90 19.82 -12.37
CA GLY A 41 33.67 19.70 -13.60
C GLY A 41 32.78 20.10 -14.77
N MET A 42 33.00 21.30 -15.32
CA MET A 42 32.24 21.86 -16.46
C MET A 42 32.50 21.13 -17.80
N GLY A 43 32.91 19.86 -17.73
CA GLY A 43 33.35 19.05 -18.86
C GLY A 43 34.57 19.60 -19.59
N ASP A 44 34.81 19.07 -20.79
CA ASP A 44 35.89 19.51 -21.67
C ASP A 44 35.57 20.90 -22.24
N ALA A 45 36.50 21.83 -22.08
CA ALA A 45 36.38 23.12 -22.76
C ALA A 45 36.56 22.92 -24.27
N PRO A 46 35.83 23.65 -25.14
CA PRO A 46 35.93 23.45 -26.58
C PRO A 46 37.32 23.66 -27.18
N GLY A 47 38.14 24.50 -26.53
CA GLY A 47 39.52 24.77 -26.92
C GLY A 47 40.50 23.66 -26.55
N THR A 48 40.08 22.68 -25.75
CA THR A 48 40.91 21.51 -25.41
C THR A 48 40.70 20.33 -26.37
N CYS A 49 39.70 20.40 -27.27
CA CYS A 49 39.46 19.35 -28.25
C CYS A 49 40.46 19.45 -29.42
N PRO A 50 41.35 18.46 -29.62
CA PRO A 50 42.40 18.52 -30.64
C PRO A 50 41.82 18.41 -32.06
N ASN A 51 42.35 19.22 -32.98
CA ASN A 51 41.93 19.25 -34.39
C ASN A 51 40.40 19.27 -34.57
N ARG A 52 39.73 20.19 -33.86
CA ARG A 52 38.26 20.20 -33.74
C ARG A 52 37.58 20.48 -35.07
N TYR A 53 36.54 19.74 -35.39
CA TYR A 53 35.56 20.05 -36.43
C TYR A 53 34.32 20.65 -35.76
N ASP A 54 33.92 21.83 -36.22
CA ASP A 54 32.64 22.41 -35.80
C ASP A 54 31.52 21.55 -36.41
N SER A 55 30.69 20.96 -35.56
CA SER A 55 29.57 20.11 -35.96
C SER A 55 28.24 20.77 -35.68
N VAL A 56 27.22 20.36 -36.45
CA VAL A 56 25.81 20.66 -36.18
C VAL A 56 25.13 19.43 -35.62
N ILE A 57 24.08 19.64 -34.81
CA ILE A 57 23.15 18.56 -34.47
C ILE A 57 22.29 18.28 -35.71
N ALA A 58 22.60 17.19 -36.42
CA ALA A 58 21.93 16.81 -37.67
C ALA A 58 20.68 15.95 -37.42
N GLN A 59 20.71 15.11 -36.38
CA GLN A 59 19.57 14.28 -35.96
C GLN A 59 19.52 14.18 -34.44
N MET A 60 18.31 14.17 -33.88
CA MET A 60 18.09 13.88 -32.47
C MET A 60 16.77 13.14 -32.29
N SER A 61 16.79 12.09 -31.48
CA SER A 61 15.63 11.27 -31.15
C SER A 61 15.64 10.97 -29.67
N ILE A 62 14.51 11.18 -29.01
CA ILE A 62 14.33 10.93 -27.58
C ILE A 62 13.27 9.86 -27.40
N SER A 63 13.51 8.86 -26.57
CA SER A 63 12.50 7.86 -26.20
C SER A 63 12.31 7.78 -24.69
N ASN A 64 11.05 7.89 -24.26
CA ASN A 64 10.64 7.66 -22.87
C ASN A 64 10.15 6.22 -22.64
N GLY A 65 10.51 5.28 -23.52
CA GLY A 65 10.05 3.89 -23.49
C GLY A 65 8.68 3.63 -24.13
N THR A 66 7.83 4.65 -24.29
CA THR A 66 6.48 4.50 -24.88
C THR A 66 6.31 5.26 -26.19
N LYS A 67 7.00 6.39 -26.34
CA LYS A 67 6.96 7.24 -27.53
C LYS A 67 8.37 7.69 -27.90
N ILE A 68 8.50 8.10 -29.16
CA ILE A 68 9.71 8.71 -29.71
C ILE A 68 9.39 10.16 -30.06
N PHE A 69 10.28 11.07 -29.68
CA PHE A 69 10.17 12.52 -29.88
C PHE A 69 11.37 13.02 -30.71
N ASN A 70 11.13 13.94 -31.64
CA ASN A 70 12.16 14.55 -32.49
C ASN A 70 12.24 16.06 -32.22
N PRO A 71 13.17 16.52 -31.37
CA PRO A 71 13.24 17.92 -30.97
C PRO A 71 13.81 18.86 -32.06
N LEU A 72 14.45 18.34 -33.12
CA LEU A 72 14.97 19.17 -34.22
C LEU A 72 13.88 19.76 -35.13
N GLY A 73 12.65 19.22 -35.07
CA GLY A 73 11.51 19.76 -35.82
C GLY A 73 11.01 21.13 -35.33
N HIS A 74 11.56 21.63 -34.23
CA HIS A 74 11.17 22.89 -33.58
C HIS A 74 12.38 23.81 -33.33
N PRO A 75 13.12 24.24 -34.38
CA PRO A 75 14.28 25.11 -34.22
C PRO A 75 13.85 26.53 -33.85
N GLY A 76 14.39 27.10 -32.77
CA GLY A 76 14.22 28.53 -32.45
C GLY A 76 13.86 28.86 -31.00
N ILE A 77 14.41 28.15 -30.03
CA ILE A 77 13.93 28.24 -28.66
C ILE A 77 15.03 28.66 -27.71
N THR A 78 14.84 29.83 -27.12
CA THR A 78 15.62 30.37 -26.01
C THR A 78 15.52 29.46 -24.80
N PHE A 79 16.61 29.38 -24.03
CA PHE A 79 16.64 28.71 -22.73
C PHE A 79 15.40 29.07 -21.89
N GLY A 80 14.58 28.06 -21.55
CA GLY A 80 13.35 28.20 -20.76
C GLY A 80 12.01 28.11 -21.52
N GLN A 81 11.99 27.91 -22.84
CA GLN A 81 10.74 27.78 -23.63
C GLN A 81 10.68 26.52 -24.53
N PRO A 82 11.05 25.32 -24.04
CA PRO A 82 11.37 24.13 -24.86
C PRO A 82 10.30 23.77 -25.90
N GLY A 83 10.74 23.29 -27.07
CA GLY A 83 9.86 23.02 -28.22
C GLY A 83 9.09 21.73 -28.11
N ILE A 84 9.57 20.84 -27.25
CA ILE A 84 8.91 19.59 -26.89
C ILE A 84 9.01 19.44 -25.39
N THR A 85 7.87 19.07 -24.79
CA THR A 85 7.78 18.60 -23.42
C THR A 85 7.30 17.15 -23.45
N PHE A 86 7.96 16.26 -22.70
CA PHE A 86 7.51 14.89 -22.54
C PHE A 86 7.68 14.41 -21.11
N ARG A 87 6.91 13.38 -20.75
CA ARG A 87 6.96 12.75 -19.43
C ARG A 87 7.95 11.60 -19.40
N ALA A 88 8.75 11.52 -18.35
CA ALA A 88 9.65 10.40 -18.07
C ALA A 88 9.50 9.93 -16.62
N GLU A 89 9.52 8.62 -16.42
CA GLU A 89 9.45 8.03 -15.08
C GLU A 89 10.82 8.13 -14.40
N THR A 90 10.85 8.41 -13.10
CA THR A 90 12.10 8.72 -12.37
C THR A 90 13.12 7.57 -12.37
N HIS A 91 12.68 6.31 -12.28
CA HIS A 91 13.53 5.12 -12.25
C HIS A 91 13.90 4.60 -13.65
N SER A 92 12.95 4.54 -14.58
CA SER A 92 13.20 4.05 -15.94
C SER A 92 13.84 5.10 -16.83
N GLY A 93 13.63 6.38 -16.54
CA GLY A 93 14.26 7.48 -17.24
C GLY A 93 13.82 7.64 -18.69
N TYR A 94 14.72 8.19 -19.49
CA TYR A 94 14.58 8.29 -20.94
C TYR A 94 15.94 8.05 -21.63
N SER A 95 15.89 7.69 -22.91
CA SER A 95 17.06 7.53 -23.76
C SER A 95 17.07 8.60 -24.85
N LEU A 96 18.27 8.99 -25.28
CA LEU A 96 18.49 9.99 -26.32
C LEU A 96 19.55 9.49 -27.29
N SER A 97 19.29 9.66 -28.58
CA SER A 97 20.27 9.45 -29.64
C SER A 97 20.46 10.76 -30.40
N MET A 98 21.71 11.20 -30.57
CA MET A 98 22.08 12.45 -31.23
C MET A 98 23.15 12.18 -32.28
N THR A 99 22.97 12.67 -33.50
CA THR A 99 24.00 12.61 -34.55
C THR A 99 24.57 13.98 -34.80
N LEU A 100 25.89 14.10 -34.62
CA LEU A 100 26.68 15.27 -34.93
C LEU A 100 27.25 15.14 -36.34
N HIS A 101 26.96 16.10 -37.21
CA HIS A 101 27.56 16.18 -38.55
C HIS A 101 28.68 17.21 -38.56
N THR A 102 29.91 16.79 -38.81
CA THR A 102 31.07 17.67 -38.84
C THR A 102 31.17 18.45 -40.16
N ALA A 103 31.75 19.66 -40.10
CA ALA A 103 32.10 20.42 -41.29
C ALA A 103 33.12 19.69 -42.20
N ASN A 104 33.31 20.20 -43.42
CA ASN A 104 34.27 19.66 -44.41
C ASN A 104 35.76 19.90 -44.05
N GLN A 105 36.06 20.72 -43.04
CA GLN A 105 37.43 21.01 -42.58
C GLN A 105 37.43 21.26 -41.07
N SER A 106 38.56 21.00 -40.42
CA SER A 106 38.77 21.30 -39.01
C SER A 106 38.94 22.81 -38.78
N SER A 107 38.89 23.25 -37.52
CA SER A 107 39.19 24.61 -37.07
C SER A 107 40.63 25.05 -37.41
N ASN A 108 41.50 24.10 -37.72
CA ASN A 108 42.87 24.33 -38.17
C ASN A 108 43.00 24.37 -39.70
N GLY A 109 41.90 24.23 -40.44
CA GLY A 109 41.86 24.28 -41.90
C GLY A 109 42.38 23.02 -42.61
N ASN A 110 42.49 21.88 -41.92
CA ASN A 110 42.93 20.61 -42.49
C ASN A 110 41.79 19.58 -42.59
N LYS A 111 42.11 18.40 -43.13
CA LYS A 111 41.18 17.26 -43.30
C LYS A 111 41.64 16.01 -42.53
N ASP A 112 42.59 16.19 -41.61
CA ASP A 112 43.09 15.08 -40.80
C ASP A 112 42.02 14.67 -39.78
N THR A 113 42.09 13.43 -39.30
CA THR A 113 41.22 12.98 -38.20
C THR A 113 41.39 13.91 -36.99
N GLY A 114 40.30 14.17 -36.30
CA GLY A 114 40.26 15.07 -35.17
C GLY A 114 39.11 14.78 -34.24
N THR A 115 38.59 15.83 -33.63
CA THR A 115 37.51 15.74 -32.65
C THR A 115 36.33 16.61 -33.06
N THR A 116 35.16 16.42 -32.48
CA THR A 116 34.11 17.43 -32.44
C THR A 116 33.68 17.67 -31.01
N TRP A 117 32.79 18.62 -30.76
CA TRP A 117 32.41 19.00 -29.41
C TRP A 117 30.93 19.35 -29.31
N TYR A 118 30.33 18.96 -28.17
CA TYR A 118 28.99 19.40 -27.77
C TYR A 118 28.97 19.72 -26.27
N SER A 119 27.95 20.45 -25.83
CA SER A 119 27.66 20.70 -24.42
C SER A 119 26.20 20.46 -24.09
N GLU A 120 25.92 20.03 -22.87
CA GLU A 120 24.60 19.66 -22.36
C GLU A 120 24.39 20.17 -20.92
N ASN A 121 23.14 20.35 -20.49
CA ASN A 121 22.81 20.73 -19.10
C ASN A 121 21.77 19.82 -18.41
N THR A 122 21.67 18.55 -18.84
CA THR A 122 20.76 17.51 -18.34
C THR A 122 20.76 17.34 -16.83
N PHE A 123 21.82 17.77 -16.11
CA PHE A 123 21.89 17.76 -14.64
C PHE A 123 21.96 19.16 -14.01
N GLY A 124 21.51 20.19 -14.72
CA GLY A 124 21.37 21.56 -14.20
C GLY A 124 22.62 22.43 -14.30
N PHE A 125 23.73 21.90 -14.81
CA PHE A 125 24.97 22.63 -15.11
C PHE A 125 25.50 22.21 -16.48
N GLY A 126 26.15 23.14 -17.19
CA GLY A 126 26.69 22.89 -18.53
C GLY A 126 27.94 22.01 -18.49
N ASN A 127 27.94 20.88 -19.21
CA ASN A 127 29.07 19.96 -19.37
C ASN A 127 29.46 19.86 -20.84
N GLY A 128 30.70 20.22 -21.16
CA GLY A 128 31.28 20.01 -22.49
C GLY A 128 31.87 18.62 -22.69
N HIS A 129 31.84 18.11 -23.92
CA HIS A 129 32.38 16.79 -24.27
C HIS A 129 33.08 16.84 -25.63
N CYS A 130 34.34 16.40 -25.70
CA CYS A 130 34.99 16.13 -26.98
C CYS A 130 34.63 14.71 -27.48
N VAL A 131 34.28 14.59 -28.75
CA VAL A 131 34.05 13.32 -29.45
C VAL A 131 35.22 13.06 -30.39
N ASN A 132 35.95 11.98 -30.16
CA ASN A 132 37.15 11.65 -30.93
C ASN A 132 36.84 10.96 -32.27
N ASP A 133 37.89 10.79 -33.08
CA ASP A 133 37.91 9.99 -34.30
C ASP A 133 36.90 10.44 -35.37
N VAL A 134 36.70 11.76 -35.49
CA VAL A 134 35.87 12.35 -36.54
C VAL A 134 36.72 12.96 -37.65
N GLY A 135 36.14 13.06 -38.85
CA GLY A 135 36.79 13.64 -40.04
C GLY A 135 35.87 14.62 -40.76
N PRO A 136 36.19 14.99 -42.01
CA PRO A 136 35.38 15.93 -42.79
C PRO A 136 34.03 15.33 -43.23
N ASN A 137 32.92 16.06 -43.05
CA ASN A 137 31.55 15.64 -43.40
C ASN A 137 31.17 14.27 -42.81
N TYR A 138 31.53 14.06 -41.55
CA TYR A 138 31.38 12.81 -40.83
C TYR A 138 30.20 12.88 -39.87
N ASP A 139 29.38 11.83 -39.87
CA ASP A 139 28.27 11.67 -38.93
C ASP A 139 28.72 10.82 -37.73
N SER A 140 28.68 11.42 -36.54
CA SER A 140 28.98 10.73 -35.28
C SER A 140 27.73 10.66 -34.40
N THR A 141 27.23 9.44 -34.17
CA THR A 141 26.05 9.21 -33.34
C THR A 141 26.43 8.90 -31.89
N GLN A 142 25.87 9.67 -30.97
CA GLN A 142 26.02 9.54 -29.53
C GLN A 142 24.71 9.05 -28.91
N ASN A 143 24.78 8.08 -28.01
CA ASN A 143 23.60 7.51 -27.34
C ASN A 143 23.73 7.69 -25.83
N PHE A 144 22.64 8.12 -25.21
CA PHE A 144 22.58 8.47 -23.80
C PHE A 144 21.36 7.81 -23.13
N SER A 145 21.49 7.59 -21.83
CA SER A 145 20.40 7.14 -20.97
C SER A 145 20.43 7.97 -19.70
N PHE A 146 19.29 8.55 -19.34
CA PHE A 146 19.16 9.48 -18.23
C PHE A 146 18.09 8.98 -17.27
N THR A 147 18.45 8.82 -16.00
CA THR A 147 17.53 8.51 -14.89
C THR A 147 17.62 9.60 -13.83
N TRP A 148 16.54 9.82 -13.08
CA TRP A 148 16.55 10.80 -12.00
C TRP A 148 16.97 10.13 -10.69
N ASN A 149 18.20 10.41 -10.20
CA ASN A 149 18.74 9.84 -8.95
C ASN A 149 19.00 10.88 -7.85
N TYR A 150 18.38 12.07 -7.91
CA TYR A 150 18.73 13.15 -6.99
C TYR A 150 17.96 13.07 -5.65
N VAL A 151 18.65 12.54 -4.63
CA VAL A 151 18.27 12.58 -3.22
C VAL A 151 18.76 13.89 -2.61
N SER A 152 17.85 14.86 -2.38
CA SER A 152 17.88 15.83 -1.25
C SER A 152 17.04 17.11 -1.46
N SER A 153 16.51 17.36 -2.65
CA SER A 153 15.45 18.34 -2.88
C SER A 153 14.45 17.70 -3.85
N GLY A 154 13.16 17.74 -3.50
CA GLY A 154 12.10 17.13 -4.31
C GLY A 154 12.19 17.53 -5.79
N PRO A 155 11.74 16.66 -6.71
CA PRO A 155 11.99 16.83 -8.13
C PRO A 155 11.52 18.20 -8.62
N PRO A 156 12.26 18.88 -9.51
CA PRO A 156 11.63 19.85 -10.37
C PRO A 156 10.64 19.07 -11.24
N HIS A 157 9.34 19.33 -11.07
CA HIS A 157 8.28 18.72 -11.87
C HIS A 157 8.49 18.90 -13.39
N SER A 158 9.35 19.86 -13.79
CA SER A 158 9.77 20.09 -15.17
C SER A 158 11.24 20.51 -15.19
N GLN A 159 12.04 19.84 -16.03
CA GLN A 159 13.45 20.13 -16.26
C GLN A 159 13.64 20.56 -17.72
N SER A 160 14.24 21.73 -17.94
CA SER A 160 14.66 22.17 -19.30
C SER A 160 16.09 21.72 -19.59
N VAL A 161 16.26 21.00 -20.70
CA VAL A 161 17.55 20.56 -21.23
C VAL A 161 17.88 21.32 -22.50
N LEU A 162 19.14 21.70 -22.66
CA LEU A 162 19.74 22.39 -23.78
C LEU A 162 20.98 21.61 -24.22
N TRP A 163 21.11 21.42 -25.53
CA TRP A 163 22.27 20.88 -26.22
C TRP A 163 22.84 21.96 -27.14
N TYR A 164 24.15 22.16 -27.06
CA TYR A 164 24.88 23.22 -27.75
C TYR A 164 26.08 22.64 -28.52
N THR A 165 26.35 23.18 -29.72
CA THR A 165 27.52 22.83 -30.54
C THR A 165 28.11 24.07 -31.21
N PHE A 166 29.31 23.98 -31.79
CA PHE A 166 29.93 25.12 -32.48
C PHE A 166 29.40 25.37 -33.90
N GLY A 167 28.90 24.33 -34.58
CA GLY A 167 28.31 24.48 -35.92
C GLY A 167 26.89 25.03 -35.89
N GLY A 168 26.24 25.04 -34.73
CA GLY A 168 24.87 25.54 -34.53
C GLY A 168 23.81 24.44 -34.48
N ASN A 169 22.54 24.81 -34.70
CA ASN A 169 21.36 23.97 -34.47
C ASN A 169 21.23 23.47 -33.03
N ASP A 170 21.35 24.41 -32.08
CA ASP A 170 21.12 24.11 -30.67
C ASP A 170 19.71 23.56 -30.46
N VAL A 171 19.60 22.58 -29.56
CA VAL A 171 18.35 21.86 -29.32
C VAL A 171 17.96 22.02 -27.86
N SER A 172 16.69 22.35 -27.60
CA SER A 172 16.13 22.33 -26.26
C SER A 172 14.85 21.50 -26.15
N TYR A 173 14.67 20.86 -25.00
CA TYR A 173 13.46 20.11 -24.65
C TYR A 173 13.19 20.17 -23.14
N ALA A 174 11.96 19.87 -22.73
CA ALA A 174 11.59 19.68 -21.34
C ALA A 174 11.24 18.22 -21.02
N VAL A 175 11.69 17.79 -19.84
CA VAL A 175 11.29 16.54 -19.22
C VAL A 175 10.42 16.85 -18.02
N GLU A 176 9.19 16.35 -18.03
CA GLU A 176 8.32 16.29 -16.85
C GLU A 176 8.54 14.97 -16.13
N TRP A 177 9.29 15.03 -15.03
CA TRP A 177 9.57 13.86 -14.20
C TRP A 177 8.33 13.49 -13.39
N TYR A 178 7.96 12.21 -13.43
CA TYR A 178 6.95 11.66 -12.55
C TYR A 178 7.48 10.39 -11.88
N GLU A 179 7.17 10.22 -10.60
CA GLU A 179 7.27 8.90 -10.00
C GLU A 179 6.13 8.06 -10.56
N GLN A 180 6.40 6.84 -11.02
CA GLN A 180 5.31 5.90 -11.20
C GLN A 180 4.65 5.72 -9.84
N GLU A 181 3.42 6.22 -9.69
CA GLU A 181 2.55 5.75 -8.61
C GLU A 181 2.62 4.25 -8.69
N ALA A 182 3.13 3.61 -7.63
CA ALA A 182 3.26 2.17 -7.59
C ALA A 182 1.93 1.61 -8.06
N GLY A 183 1.93 0.97 -9.24
CA GLY A 183 0.73 0.33 -9.73
C GLY A 183 0.18 -0.56 -8.62
N PRO A 184 -1.13 -0.77 -8.50
CA PRO A 184 -1.64 -1.72 -7.52
C PRO A 184 -0.80 -3.00 -7.65
N PRO A 185 -0.26 -3.53 -6.53
CA PRO A 185 0.70 -4.62 -6.56
C PRO A 185 0.19 -5.72 -7.48
N PRO A 186 1.06 -6.40 -8.27
CA PRO A 186 0.64 -7.41 -9.23
C PRO A 186 -0.38 -8.32 -8.56
N SER A 187 -1.60 -8.27 -9.08
CA SER A 187 -2.75 -8.82 -8.40
C SER A 187 -2.65 -10.34 -8.47
N THR A 188 -2.03 -10.96 -7.46
CA THR A 188 -1.88 -12.41 -7.44
C THR A 188 -3.26 -13.03 -7.32
N THR A 189 -3.59 -13.91 -8.27
CA THR A 189 -4.80 -14.73 -8.15
C THR A 189 -4.64 -15.61 -6.92
N SER A 190 -5.67 -15.63 -6.08
CA SER A 190 -5.79 -16.44 -4.88
C SER A 190 -7.12 -17.18 -4.88
N HIS A 191 -7.34 -18.06 -3.91
CA HIS A 191 -8.57 -18.85 -3.81
C HIS A 191 -9.15 -18.83 -2.40
N LEU A 192 -10.47 -18.74 -2.30
CA LEU A 192 -11.23 -19.06 -1.10
C LEU A 192 -11.88 -20.43 -1.28
N THR A 193 -11.71 -21.33 -0.32
CA THR A 193 -12.51 -22.55 -0.21
C THR A 193 -13.45 -22.46 0.99
N VAL A 194 -14.72 -22.80 0.78
CA VAL A 194 -15.76 -22.83 1.81
C VAL A 194 -16.25 -24.26 1.99
N ASN A 195 -16.08 -24.78 3.20
CA ASN A 195 -16.57 -26.08 3.63
C ASN A 195 -17.82 -25.93 4.50
N SER A 196 -18.57 -27.01 4.66
CA SER A 196 -19.68 -27.08 5.62
C SER A 196 -19.55 -28.31 6.51
N LYS A 197 -19.87 -28.15 7.79
CA LYS A 197 -19.98 -29.25 8.75
C LYS A 197 -21.17 -29.04 9.66
N ASP A 198 -21.69 -30.11 10.23
CA ASP A 198 -22.64 -30.02 11.33
C ASP A 198 -21.93 -29.66 12.65
N ILE A 199 -22.72 -29.32 13.68
CA ILE A 199 -22.22 -28.97 15.02
C ILE A 199 -21.50 -30.14 15.73
N SER A 200 -21.73 -31.38 15.28
CA SER A 200 -21.01 -32.57 15.75
C SER A 200 -19.66 -32.75 15.05
N GLY A 201 -19.34 -31.91 14.06
CA GLY A 201 -18.09 -31.92 13.32
C GLY A 201 -18.11 -32.77 12.04
N ASN A 202 -19.24 -33.39 11.68
CA ASN A 202 -19.33 -34.19 10.48
C ASN A 202 -19.41 -33.29 9.24
N PRO A 203 -18.67 -33.57 8.16
CA PRO A 203 -18.79 -32.82 6.93
C PRO A 203 -20.18 -33.00 6.33
N ILE A 204 -20.76 -31.88 5.88
CA ILE A 204 -22.03 -31.85 5.15
C ILE A 204 -21.80 -31.09 3.84
N TYR A 205 -22.53 -31.47 2.79
CA TYR A 205 -22.26 -31.01 1.43
C TYR A 205 -23.52 -30.43 0.78
N GLY A 206 -23.34 -29.61 -0.25
CA GLY A 206 -24.44 -29.10 -1.06
C GLY A 206 -25.06 -27.79 -0.56
N TYR A 207 -24.38 -27.04 0.33
CA TYR A 207 -24.93 -25.79 0.85
C TYR A 207 -24.60 -24.62 -0.07
N TYR A 208 -25.63 -23.90 -0.49
CA TYR A 208 -25.49 -22.79 -1.43
C TYR A 208 -24.67 -21.66 -0.81
N THR A 209 -23.66 -21.22 -1.54
CA THR A 209 -22.67 -20.22 -1.11
C THR A 209 -22.50 -19.18 -2.20
N VAL A 210 -22.43 -17.91 -1.82
CA VAL A 210 -22.32 -16.77 -2.73
C VAL A 210 -21.10 -15.95 -2.35
N LEU A 211 -20.27 -15.59 -3.34
CA LEU A 211 -19.18 -14.64 -3.18
C LEU A 211 -19.62 -13.27 -3.71
N PHE A 212 -19.44 -12.25 -2.88
CA PHE A 212 -19.73 -10.86 -3.21
C PHE A 212 -18.45 -10.03 -3.26
N GLN A 213 -18.45 -9.03 -4.13
CA GLN A 213 -17.47 -7.94 -4.15
C GLN A 213 -18.19 -6.62 -4.39
N ASN A 214 -17.86 -5.60 -3.61
CA ASN A 214 -18.50 -4.28 -3.69
C ASN A 214 -20.05 -4.32 -3.63
N GLY A 215 -20.60 -5.26 -2.87
CA GLY A 215 -22.05 -5.45 -2.70
C GLY A 215 -22.76 -6.21 -3.83
N GLY A 216 -22.08 -6.55 -4.93
CA GLY A 216 -22.62 -7.39 -6.01
C GLY A 216 -22.18 -8.85 -5.89
N ALA A 217 -23.08 -9.79 -6.17
CA ALA A 217 -22.71 -11.20 -6.28
C ALA A 217 -21.86 -11.41 -7.54
N ILE A 218 -20.67 -11.99 -7.38
CA ILE A 218 -19.71 -12.20 -8.47
C ILE A 218 -19.49 -13.68 -8.80
N ASP A 219 -19.81 -14.59 -7.86
CA ASP A 219 -19.73 -16.03 -8.08
C ASP A 219 -20.62 -16.80 -7.09
N THR A 220 -20.99 -18.03 -7.43
CA THR A 220 -21.87 -18.89 -6.62
C THR A 220 -21.43 -20.36 -6.73
N GLY A 221 -21.64 -21.13 -5.67
CA GLY A 221 -21.31 -22.56 -5.65
C GLY A 221 -22.00 -23.31 -4.51
N PHE A 222 -21.78 -24.61 -4.45
CA PHE A 222 -22.28 -25.47 -3.37
C PHE A 222 -21.11 -26.07 -2.60
N THR A 223 -21.20 -26.12 -1.27
CA THR A 223 -20.06 -26.59 -0.46
C THR A 223 -19.73 -28.07 -0.70
N PRO A 224 -18.42 -28.43 -0.84
CA PRO A 224 -17.26 -27.56 -0.79
C PRO A 224 -17.16 -26.68 -2.05
N ALA A 225 -17.08 -25.36 -1.86
CA ALA A 225 -17.06 -24.39 -2.95
C ALA A 225 -15.72 -23.67 -2.97
N THR A 226 -15.09 -23.57 -4.13
CA THR A 226 -13.84 -22.83 -4.32
C THR A 226 -14.06 -21.67 -5.28
N PHE A 227 -13.70 -20.46 -4.84
CA PHE A 227 -13.84 -19.22 -5.59
C PHE A 227 -12.47 -18.63 -5.90
N SER A 228 -12.32 -18.08 -7.11
CA SER A 228 -11.15 -17.28 -7.47
C SER A 228 -11.27 -15.87 -6.89
N THR A 229 -10.21 -15.39 -6.26
CA THR A 229 -10.12 -14.07 -5.63
C THR A 229 -8.81 -13.39 -6.03
N THR A 230 -8.70 -12.10 -5.72
CA THR A 230 -7.52 -11.30 -6.02
C THR A 230 -6.89 -10.83 -4.71
N SER A 231 -5.63 -11.19 -4.46
CA SER A 231 -4.92 -10.81 -3.23
C SER A 231 -4.95 -9.30 -3.00
N GLY A 232 -5.18 -8.90 -1.75
CA GLY A 232 -5.33 -7.50 -1.34
C GLY A 232 -6.74 -6.94 -1.47
N GLN A 233 -7.64 -7.61 -2.20
CA GLN A 233 -9.04 -7.17 -2.33
C GLN A 233 -9.92 -7.73 -1.22
N THR A 234 -10.93 -6.95 -0.83
CA THR A 234 -11.93 -7.35 0.16
C THR A 234 -13.15 -7.94 -0.52
N TYR A 235 -13.61 -9.07 0.02
CA TYR A 235 -14.78 -9.82 -0.43
C TYR A 235 -15.69 -10.12 0.76
N THR A 236 -16.94 -10.48 0.46
CA THR A 236 -17.88 -11.03 1.44
C THR A 236 -18.36 -12.38 0.93
N VAL A 237 -18.26 -13.42 1.76
CA VAL A 237 -18.87 -14.71 1.47
C VAL A 237 -20.11 -14.89 2.33
N GLN A 238 -21.17 -15.39 1.72
CA GLN A 238 -22.44 -15.69 2.37
C GLN A 238 -22.78 -17.16 2.16
N VAL A 239 -23.27 -17.82 3.19
CA VAL A 239 -23.78 -19.19 3.13
C VAL A 239 -25.27 -19.23 3.46
N GLN A 240 -25.98 -20.21 2.91
CA GLN A 240 -27.42 -20.36 3.05
C GLN A 240 -27.81 -21.64 3.80
N ASP A 241 -28.99 -21.59 4.41
CA ASP A 241 -29.62 -22.72 5.09
C ASP A 241 -30.10 -23.76 4.04
N TYR A 242 -30.10 -25.04 4.40
CA TYR A 242 -30.55 -26.11 3.51
C TYR A 242 -31.18 -27.27 4.29
N GLY A 243 -32.41 -27.64 3.90
CA GLY A 243 -33.18 -28.67 4.59
C GLY A 243 -33.42 -28.29 6.06
N SER A 244 -33.07 -29.19 6.99
CA SER A 244 -33.21 -28.99 8.44
C SER A 244 -31.99 -28.32 9.09
N TYR A 245 -30.99 -27.92 8.31
CA TYR A 245 -29.74 -27.38 8.79
C TYR A 245 -29.68 -25.87 8.55
N PHE A 246 -29.43 -25.14 9.63
CA PHE A 246 -29.33 -23.69 9.66
C PHE A 246 -27.93 -23.27 10.04
N PHE A 247 -27.42 -22.22 9.41
CA PHE A 247 -26.13 -21.64 9.74
C PHE A 247 -26.12 -21.25 11.21
N ASP A 248 -25.14 -21.78 11.95
CA ASP A 248 -24.94 -21.48 13.37
C ASP A 248 -23.80 -20.48 13.53
N HIS A 249 -22.59 -20.83 13.06
CA HIS A 249 -21.43 -19.96 13.13
C HIS A 249 -20.32 -20.33 12.13
N TRP A 250 -19.35 -19.43 11.96
CA TRP A 250 -18.08 -19.72 11.29
C TRP A 250 -17.09 -20.38 12.25
N SER A 251 -16.56 -21.55 11.90
CA SER A 251 -15.79 -22.43 12.81
C SER A 251 -14.52 -21.82 13.39
N ASP A 252 -13.94 -20.81 12.77
CA ASP A 252 -12.64 -20.24 13.10
C ASP A 252 -12.73 -19.01 14.01
N ASN A 253 -13.84 -18.26 13.96
CA ASN A 253 -14.03 -17.06 14.77
C ASN A 253 -15.33 -17.05 15.58
N GLY A 254 -16.19 -18.06 15.44
CA GLY A 254 -17.46 -18.17 16.16
C GLY A 254 -18.52 -17.15 15.74
N SER A 255 -18.31 -16.41 14.65
CA SER A 255 -19.28 -15.40 14.18
C SER A 255 -20.57 -16.06 13.73
N THR A 256 -21.70 -15.59 14.27
CA THR A 256 -23.06 -15.99 13.89
C THR A 256 -23.62 -15.17 12.72
N ASN A 257 -22.85 -14.22 12.18
CA ASN A 257 -23.20 -13.56 10.93
C ASN A 257 -22.87 -14.47 9.74
N ARG A 258 -23.90 -14.86 8.98
CA ARG A 258 -23.74 -15.66 7.75
C ARG A 258 -22.91 -14.94 6.69
N ASP A 259 -22.94 -13.62 6.70
CA ASP A 259 -22.10 -12.78 5.85
C ASP A 259 -20.75 -12.58 6.51
N ARG A 260 -19.71 -12.97 5.80
CA ARG A 260 -18.35 -12.90 6.28
C ARG A 260 -17.46 -12.13 5.34
N SER A 261 -17.07 -10.95 5.78
CA SER A 261 -16.07 -10.14 5.09
C SER A 261 -14.65 -10.63 5.37
N PHE A 262 -13.81 -10.62 4.35
CA PHE A 262 -12.39 -10.97 4.45
C PHE A 262 -11.58 -10.25 3.35
N THR A 263 -10.29 -10.03 3.62
CA THR A 263 -9.34 -9.59 2.59
C THR A 263 -8.61 -10.81 2.07
N ALA A 264 -8.62 -11.01 0.76
CA ALA A 264 -7.92 -12.12 0.12
C ALA A 264 -6.41 -11.97 0.33
N ALA A 265 -5.76 -13.07 0.71
CA ALA A 265 -4.30 -13.15 0.85
C ALA A 265 -3.69 -13.85 -0.37
N SER A 266 -2.37 -13.82 -0.51
CA SER A 266 -1.66 -14.52 -1.58
C SER A 266 -1.71 -16.06 -1.46
N SER A 267 -2.05 -16.58 -0.28
CA SER A 267 -2.29 -18.01 -0.04
C SER A 267 -3.78 -18.34 -0.07
N GLN A 268 -4.09 -19.61 -0.32
CA GLN A 268 -5.47 -20.11 -0.27
C GLN A 268 -6.05 -19.96 1.14
N LEU A 269 -7.24 -19.35 1.21
CA LEU A 269 -8.04 -19.23 2.41
C LEU A 269 -9.03 -20.39 2.50
N THR A 270 -9.29 -20.87 3.71
CA THR A 270 -10.32 -21.90 3.96
C THR A 270 -11.22 -21.46 5.09
N PHE A 271 -12.52 -21.34 4.81
CA PHE A 271 -13.54 -21.10 5.82
C PHE A 271 -14.44 -22.33 5.95
N THR A 272 -14.92 -22.58 7.17
CA THR A 272 -15.85 -23.68 7.44
C THR A 272 -17.09 -23.12 8.12
N ALA A 273 -18.22 -23.20 7.44
CA ALA A 273 -19.52 -22.89 8.01
C ALA A 273 -20.00 -24.07 8.85
N VAL A 274 -20.38 -23.80 10.10
CA VAL A 274 -20.96 -24.77 11.01
C VAL A 274 -22.47 -24.60 10.98
N TYR A 275 -23.16 -25.70 10.72
CA TYR A 275 -24.60 -25.76 10.71
C TYR A 275 -25.10 -26.52 11.91
N ARG A 276 -26.19 -26.03 12.48
CA ARG A 276 -26.98 -26.74 13.46
C ARG A 276 -28.22 -27.30 12.79
N ASN A 277 -28.66 -28.45 13.23
CA ASN A 277 -30.01 -28.87 12.96
C ASN A 277 -30.95 -28.14 13.93
N GLU A 278 -32.21 -27.87 13.57
CA GLU A 278 -33.25 -27.38 14.50
C GLU A 278 -33.38 -28.24 15.78
N ARG A 279 -32.84 -29.46 15.75
CA ARG A 279 -32.77 -30.41 16.87
C ARG A 279 -31.51 -30.31 17.74
N SER A 280 -30.61 -29.36 17.50
CA SER A 280 -29.39 -29.16 18.31
C SER A 280 -29.48 -27.88 19.17
N PRO A 281 -29.09 -27.92 20.46
CA PRO A 281 -29.02 -26.74 21.32
C PRO A 281 -28.10 -25.66 20.72
N PRO A 282 -28.39 -24.36 20.90
CA PRO A 282 -27.41 -23.30 20.61
C PRO A 282 -26.12 -23.56 21.40
N PRO A 283 -24.93 -23.34 20.82
CA PRO A 283 -23.68 -23.52 21.57
C PRO A 283 -23.64 -22.55 22.76
N PRO A 284 -23.12 -22.98 23.92
CA PRO A 284 -22.79 -22.05 24.99
C PRO A 284 -21.72 -21.07 24.47
N PRO A 285 -21.87 -19.75 24.72
CA PRO A 285 -20.81 -18.77 24.42
C PRO A 285 -19.48 -19.17 25.06
N PRO A 286 -18.33 -18.79 24.47
CA PRO A 286 -17.01 -19.06 25.06
C PRO A 286 -16.97 -18.61 26.53
N PRO A 287 -16.36 -19.39 27.45
CA PRO A 287 -16.26 -18.99 28.85
C PRO A 287 -15.48 -17.67 28.96
N GLN A 288 -16.19 -16.57 29.19
CA GLN A 288 -15.57 -15.31 29.59
C GLN A 288 -15.35 -15.36 31.08
N SER A 289 -14.14 -15.02 31.54
CA SER A 289 -13.83 -14.93 32.97
C SER A 289 -14.89 -14.10 33.69
N GLY A 290 -15.54 -14.66 34.71
CA GLY A 290 -16.68 -14.06 35.41
C GLY A 290 -18.08 -14.49 34.94
N THR A 291 -18.19 -15.50 34.05
CA THR A 291 -19.49 -16.02 33.58
C THR A 291 -19.64 -17.53 33.76
N ALA A 292 -20.88 -18.02 33.76
CA ALA A 292 -21.24 -19.45 33.76
C ALA A 292 -22.34 -19.73 32.74
N ALA A 293 -22.42 -20.99 32.29
CA ALA A 293 -23.41 -21.46 31.32
C ALA A 293 -24.40 -22.45 31.94
N PHE A 294 -25.68 -22.32 31.59
CA PHE A 294 -26.73 -23.30 31.85
C PHE A 294 -27.16 -23.92 30.52
N ASN A 295 -27.00 -25.22 30.38
CA ASN A 295 -27.45 -25.97 29.20
C ASN A 295 -28.63 -26.85 29.62
N ILE A 296 -29.83 -26.55 29.10
CA ILE A 296 -31.07 -27.24 29.46
C ILE A 296 -31.54 -28.06 28.26
N LYS A 297 -31.81 -29.35 28.48
CA LYS A 297 -32.51 -30.22 27.53
C LYS A 297 -33.74 -30.86 28.17
N THR A 298 -34.62 -31.41 27.34
CA THR A 298 -35.86 -32.06 27.78
C THR A 298 -35.98 -33.44 27.15
N VAL A 299 -36.43 -34.42 27.93
CA VAL A 299 -36.65 -35.80 27.47
C VAL A 299 -38.02 -36.32 27.90
N ASP A 300 -38.56 -37.29 27.16
CA ASP A 300 -39.73 -38.06 27.61
C ASP A 300 -39.35 -39.08 28.72
N SER A 301 -40.34 -39.79 29.26
CA SER A 301 -40.14 -40.79 30.31
C SER A 301 -39.31 -42.00 29.86
N ASN A 302 -39.09 -42.18 28.55
CA ASN A 302 -38.24 -43.22 27.98
C ASN A 302 -36.81 -42.71 27.72
N GLY A 303 -36.53 -41.43 27.98
CA GLY A 303 -35.24 -40.79 27.75
C GLY A 303 -35.04 -40.28 26.32
N ASN A 304 -36.07 -40.30 25.46
CA ASN A 304 -35.97 -39.69 24.13
C ASN A 304 -36.01 -38.18 24.25
N GLU A 305 -35.12 -37.47 23.55
CA GLU A 305 -35.13 -36.01 23.56
C GLU A 305 -36.39 -35.46 22.90
N ILE A 306 -37.03 -34.53 23.59
CA ILE A 306 -38.22 -33.80 23.15
C ILE A 306 -37.86 -32.33 23.09
N TYR A 307 -38.34 -31.63 22.06
CA TYR A 307 -37.88 -30.28 21.71
C TYR A 307 -38.99 -29.23 21.93
N GLY A 308 -38.60 -27.97 22.09
CA GLY A 308 -39.53 -26.84 22.10
C GLY A 308 -40.14 -26.51 23.46
N TYR A 309 -39.59 -27.00 24.58
CA TYR A 309 -40.15 -26.74 25.90
C TYR A 309 -39.66 -25.41 26.45
N TYR A 310 -40.61 -24.53 26.76
CA TYR A 310 -40.31 -23.21 27.26
C TYR A 310 -39.58 -23.27 28.61
N THR A 311 -38.41 -22.66 28.67
CA THR A 311 -37.48 -22.68 29.79
C THR A 311 -37.14 -21.24 30.16
N THR A 312 -37.12 -20.94 31.46
CA THR A 312 -36.79 -19.60 31.97
C THR A 312 -35.72 -19.66 33.06
N LEU A 313 -34.93 -18.60 33.14
CA LEU A 313 -33.88 -18.41 34.13
C LEU A 313 -34.13 -17.10 34.89
N TRP A 314 -34.16 -17.21 36.21
CA TRP A 314 -34.54 -16.15 37.14
C TRP A 314 -33.40 -15.81 38.09
N GLN A 315 -33.37 -14.56 38.54
CA GLN A 315 -32.54 -14.11 39.67
C GLN A 315 -33.45 -13.42 40.69
N GLY A 316 -33.67 -14.06 41.84
CA GLY A 316 -34.73 -13.66 42.75
C GLY A 316 -36.09 -13.76 42.06
N THR A 317 -36.82 -12.64 41.97
CA THR A 317 -38.12 -12.54 41.28
C THR A 317 -38.03 -12.00 39.86
N ASN A 318 -36.83 -11.69 39.36
CA ASN A 318 -36.65 -11.11 38.03
C ASN A 318 -36.34 -12.20 37.00
N LEU A 319 -37.08 -12.20 35.89
CA LEU A 319 -36.78 -13.02 34.72
C LEU A 319 -35.54 -12.44 34.03
N VAL A 320 -34.49 -13.24 33.90
CA VAL A 320 -33.19 -12.82 33.34
C VAL A 320 -33.01 -13.30 31.91
N LYS A 321 -33.42 -14.54 31.62
CA LYS A 321 -33.37 -15.16 30.29
C LYS A 321 -34.55 -16.12 30.10
N GLU A 322 -34.93 -16.33 28.85
CA GLU A 322 -35.94 -17.30 28.44
C GLU A 322 -35.57 -17.91 27.08
N GLY A 323 -36.11 -19.08 26.78
CA GLY A 323 -35.95 -19.74 25.48
C GLY A 323 -36.61 -21.11 25.45
N PHE A 324 -36.48 -21.82 24.33
CA PHE A 324 -37.10 -23.13 24.14
C PHE A 324 -36.04 -24.22 24.10
N SER A 325 -36.29 -25.33 24.79
CA SER A 325 -35.35 -26.43 24.90
C SER A 325 -35.07 -27.10 23.54
N PRO A 326 -33.84 -27.58 23.32
CA PRO A 326 -32.69 -27.38 24.18
C PRO A 326 -32.14 -25.95 24.06
N VAL A 327 -31.80 -25.35 25.20
CA VAL A 327 -31.41 -23.93 25.30
C VAL A 327 -30.18 -23.76 26.19
N SER A 328 -29.35 -22.78 25.83
CA SER A 328 -28.15 -22.40 26.59
C SER A 328 -28.27 -20.94 27.08
N PHE A 329 -28.09 -20.70 28.37
CA PHE A 329 -28.07 -19.37 28.97
C PHE A 329 -26.70 -19.04 29.55
N THR A 330 -26.21 -17.83 29.32
CA THR A 330 -25.00 -17.32 29.97
C THR A 330 -25.36 -16.26 31.01
N VAL A 331 -24.79 -16.40 32.20
CA VAL A 331 -24.99 -15.49 33.33
C VAL A 331 -23.67 -15.07 33.95
N LYS A 332 -23.70 -14.03 34.77
CA LYS A 332 -22.56 -13.64 35.62
C LYS A 332 -22.37 -14.68 36.73
N ALA A 333 -21.13 -14.96 37.09
CA ALA A 333 -20.77 -16.00 38.06
C ALA A 333 -19.67 -15.55 39.03
N GLY A 334 -19.47 -16.30 40.12
CA GLY A 334 -18.36 -16.11 41.06
C GLY A 334 -18.56 -15.01 42.13
N SER A 335 -19.72 -14.36 42.20
CA SER A 335 -20.05 -13.35 43.21
C SER A 335 -21.11 -13.80 44.22
N GLY A 336 -21.32 -15.11 44.40
CA GLY A 336 -22.33 -15.68 45.30
C GLY A 336 -23.78 -15.48 44.85
N GLN A 337 -24.01 -15.09 43.60
CA GLN A 337 -25.35 -14.86 43.05
C GLN A 337 -26.09 -16.18 42.82
N SER A 338 -27.36 -16.23 43.22
CA SER A 338 -28.24 -17.38 43.01
C SER A 338 -29.14 -17.18 41.79
N TYR A 339 -29.25 -18.22 40.96
CA TYR A 339 -30.11 -18.29 39.79
C TYR A 339 -31.04 -19.48 39.89
N ALA A 340 -32.29 -19.32 39.44
CA ALA A 340 -33.27 -20.40 39.38
C ALA A 340 -33.65 -20.73 37.93
N VAL A 341 -33.55 -22.00 37.55
CA VAL A 341 -34.02 -22.52 36.26
C VAL A 341 -35.35 -23.21 36.43
N THR A 342 -36.28 -22.99 35.50
CA THR A 342 -37.59 -23.65 35.46
C THR A 342 -38.01 -23.98 34.03
N VAL A 343 -38.87 -24.98 33.91
CA VAL A 343 -39.39 -25.50 32.64
C VAL A 343 -40.91 -25.60 32.68
N ALA A 344 -41.57 -25.28 31.57
CA ALA A 344 -43.03 -25.28 31.46
C ALA A 344 -43.58 -26.63 30.97
N ASP A 345 -44.84 -26.92 31.28
CA ASP A 345 -45.58 -28.02 30.64
C ASP A 345 -45.98 -27.62 29.22
N TYR A 346 -46.12 -28.60 28.32
CA TYR A 346 -46.49 -28.35 26.94
C TYR A 346 -47.35 -29.49 26.39
N SER A 347 -48.53 -29.14 25.86
CA SER A 347 -49.50 -30.12 25.36
C SER A 347 -49.83 -31.19 26.42
N ASN A 348 -49.73 -32.48 26.09
CA ASN A 348 -49.97 -33.62 26.99
C ASN A 348 -48.73 -34.03 27.79
N TYR A 349 -47.62 -33.29 27.71
CA TYR A 349 -46.39 -33.58 28.44
C TYR A 349 -46.27 -32.68 29.68
N TYR A 350 -46.11 -33.30 30.83
CA TYR A 350 -45.96 -32.66 32.13
C TYR A 350 -44.60 -32.96 32.72
N PHE A 351 -43.93 -31.93 33.24
CA PHE A 351 -42.68 -32.09 33.98
C PHE A 351 -42.90 -33.07 35.14
N ASP A 352 -42.04 -34.08 35.23
CA ASP A 352 -42.09 -35.08 36.28
C ASP A 352 -40.96 -34.88 37.29
N HIS A 353 -39.71 -34.85 36.80
CA HIS A 353 -38.51 -34.64 37.60
C HIS A 353 -37.35 -34.18 36.71
N TRP A 354 -36.29 -33.66 37.33
CA TRP A 354 -34.98 -33.49 36.70
C TRP A 354 -34.21 -34.82 36.75
N SER A 355 -33.22 -35.01 35.86
CA SER A 355 -32.46 -36.26 35.75
C SER A 355 -31.72 -36.70 37.03
N ASP A 356 -31.55 -35.81 38.00
CA ASP A 356 -31.00 -36.12 39.33
C ASP A 356 -32.06 -36.68 40.31
N GLY A 357 -33.31 -36.84 39.87
CA GLY A 357 -34.46 -37.27 40.66
C GLY A 357 -35.23 -36.13 41.34
N ASN A 358 -34.80 -34.88 41.19
CA ASN A 358 -35.44 -33.75 41.86
C ASN A 358 -36.81 -33.43 41.22
N LYS A 359 -37.87 -33.41 42.04
CA LYS A 359 -39.25 -33.13 41.61
C LYS A 359 -39.63 -31.65 41.70
N SER A 360 -38.74 -30.80 42.23
CA SER A 360 -38.95 -29.36 42.22
C SER A 360 -38.78 -28.84 40.79
N ARG A 361 -39.83 -28.21 40.26
CA ARG A 361 -39.78 -27.56 38.94
C ARG A 361 -38.75 -26.43 38.89
N PHE A 362 -38.51 -25.78 40.02
CA PHE A 362 -37.51 -24.73 40.17
C PHE A 362 -36.23 -25.32 40.78
N LEU A 363 -35.12 -25.22 40.06
CA LEU A 363 -33.79 -25.56 40.58
C LEU A 363 -32.96 -24.31 40.78
N SER A 364 -32.40 -24.16 41.98
CA SER A 364 -31.57 -23.02 42.35
C SER A 364 -30.09 -23.38 42.36
N PHE A 365 -29.25 -22.51 41.81
CA PHE A 365 -27.81 -22.70 41.67
C PHE A 365 -27.04 -21.43 42.03
N VAL A 366 -25.87 -21.58 42.62
CA VAL A 366 -24.89 -20.50 42.79
C VAL A 366 -23.68 -20.83 41.92
N PRO A 367 -23.64 -20.38 40.65
CA PRO A 367 -22.62 -20.81 39.71
C PRO A 367 -21.25 -20.17 39.97
N GLU A 368 -20.20 -20.96 39.81
CA GLU A 368 -18.81 -20.51 39.84
C GLU A 368 -18.34 -20.04 38.46
N SER A 369 -17.32 -19.18 38.43
CA SER A 369 -16.78 -18.66 37.16
C SER A 369 -16.21 -19.80 36.30
N GLY A 370 -16.65 -19.87 35.04
CA GLY A 370 -16.27 -20.92 34.10
C GLY A 370 -17.08 -22.22 34.24
N GLN A 371 -18.02 -22.28 35.17
CA GLN A 371 -18.85 -23.46 35.37
C GLN A 371 -19.86 -23.64 34.21
N THR A 372 -20.05 -24.89 33.80
CA THR A 372 -21.17 -25.30 32.95
C THR A 372 -22.10 -26.20 33.75
N ILE A 373 -23.36 -25.81 33.86
CA ILE A 373 -24.43 -26.54 34.55
C ILE A 373 -25.32 -27.17 33.47
N SER A 374 -25.35 -28.50 33.41
CA SER A 374 -26.18 -29.24 32.45
C SER A 374 -27.40 -29.82 33.14
N LEU A 375 -28.59 -29.47 32.65
CA LEU A 375 -29.87 -29.87 33.22
C LEU A 375 -30.69 -30.65 32.20
N THR A 376 -31.31 -31.73 32.65
CA THR A 376 -32.24 -32.53 31.83
C THR A 376 -33.56 -32.64 32.57
N ALA A 377 -34.60 -32.02 32.04
CA ALA A 377 -35.95 -32.17 32.57
C ALA A 377 -36.65 -33.36 31.88
N VAL A 378 -37.21 -34.26 32.71
CA VAL A 378 -37.92 -35.46 32.27
C VAL A 378 -39.42 -35.18 32.33
N TYR A 379 -40.11 -35.46 31.23
CA TYR A 379 -41.54 -35.27 31.08
C TYR A 379 -42.27 -36.59 30.95
N ARG A 380 -43.45 -36.67 31.55
CA ARG A 380 -44.39 -37.78 31.36
C ARG A 380 -45.61 -37.32 30.58
N THR A 381 -46.22 -38.24 29.85
CA THR A 381 -47.53 -38.01 29.23
C THR A 381 -48.65 -38.27 30.24
N SER A 382 -49.73 -37.50 30.16
CA SER A 382 -50.98 -37.76 30.92
C SER A 382 -51.76 -38.94 30.39
#